data_AF-A0A7G8EJX5-F1
#
_entry.id   AF-A0A7G8EJX5-F1
#
_cell.length_a   1.000
_cell.length_b   1.000
_cell.length_c   1.000
_cell.angle_alpha   90.00
_cell.angle_beta   90.00
_cell.angle_gamma   90.00
#
_symmetry.space_group_name_H-M   'P 1'
#
loop_
_entity.id
_entity.type
_entity.pdbx_description
1 polymer ?
#
loop_
_entity_poly.entity_id
_entity_poly.type
_entity_poly.pdbx_seq_one_letter_code
_entity_poly.pdbx_strand_id
1 'polypeptide(L)'
;MASKRSRSAETIAAGLSYREAHTALELILAELQSPDLDVEEMTGHYRRAQAYAERCEQILSKVEQEVLLWDPSGDDNSDPTPYTP
;
A
#
# COMPACT_ATOMS: atom_id res chain seq x y z
N MET A 1 -21.55 -8.98 15.15
CA MET A 1 -20.89 -9.83 14.12
C MET A 1 -20.13 -9.00 13.06
N ALA A 2 -20.66 -7.88 12.56
CA ALA A 2 -20.00 -7.03 11.54
C ALA A 2 -18.63 -6.43 11.91
N SER A 3 -18.42 -6.03 13.17
CA SER A 3 -17.15 -5.42 13.63
C SER A 3 -15.94 -6.36 13.55
N LYS A 4 -16.16 -7.68 13.64
CA LYS A 4 -15.07 -8.66 13.60
C LYS A 4 -14.58 -8.92 12.17
N ARG A 5 -15.47 -8.84 11.17
CA ARG A 5 -15.15 -9.01 9.74
C ARG A 5 -14.35 -7.83 9.17
N SER A 6 -14.64 -6.59 9.59
CA SER A 6 -13.86 -5.40 9.21
C SER A 6 -12.41 -5.52 9.66
N ARG A 7 -12.19 -5.84 10.93
CA ARG A 7 -10.85 -6.01 11.50
C ARG A 7 -10.03 -7.08 10.81
N SER A 8 -10.65 -8.17 10.35
CA SER A 8 -9.94 -9.21 9.61
C SER A 8 -9.49 -8.74 8.22
N ALA A 9 -10.27 -7.91 7.51
CA ALA A 9 -9.86 -7.35 6.23
C ALA A 9 -8.69 -6.38 6.39
N GLU A 10 -8.77 -5.50 7.40
CA GLU A 10 -7.69 -4.57 7.77
C GLU A 10 -6.40 -5.32 8.15
N THR A 11 -6.52 -6.41 8.93
CA THR A 11 -5.36 -7.23 9.33
C THR A 11 -4.70 -7.92 8.13
N ILE A 12 -5.50 -8.45 7.19
CA ILE A 12 -4.96 -9.06 5.98
C ILE A 12 -4.29 -8.01 5.10
N ALA A 13 -4.95 -6.86 4.87
CA ALA A 13 -4.40 -5.76 4.08
C ALA A 13 -3.07 -5.25 4.66
N ALA A 14 -2.94 -5.16 5.98
CA ALA A 14 -1.72 -4.71 6.67
C ALA A 14 -0.49 -5.62 6.43
N GLY A 15 -0.67 -6.84 5.94
CA GLY A 15 0.44 -7.74 5.59
C GLY A 15 0.92 -7.61 4.13
N LEU A 16 0.14 -6.98 3.26
CA LEU A 16 0.38 -7.01 1.81
C LEU A 16 1.46 -6.02 1.36
N SER A 17 2.30 -6.41 0.41
CA SER A 17 3.10 -5.46 -0.36
C SER A 17 2.21 -4.54 -1.21
N TYR A 18 2.79 -3.46 -1.75
CA TYR A 18 2.03 -2.52 -2.60
C TYR A 18 1.39 -3.24 -3.79
N ARG A 19 2.15 -4.08 -4.48
CA ARG A 19 1.66 -4.81 -5.65
C ARG A 19 0.52 -5.76 -5.28
N GLU A 20 0.64 -6.47 -4.17
CA GLU A 20 -0.41 -7.38 -3.70
C GLU A 20 -1.68 -6.63 -3.28
N ALA A 21 -1.53 -5.53 -2.52
CA ALA A 21 -2.66 -4.68 -2.13
C ALA A 21 -3.35 -4.06 -3.35
N HIS A 22 -2.58 -3.57 -4.32
CA HIS A 22 -3.10 -3.00 -5.56
C HIS A 22 -3.81 -4.06 -6.42
N THR A 23 -3.24 -5.24 -6.61
CA THR A 23 -3.91 -6.34 -7.33
C THR A 23 -5.20 -6.78 -6.62
N ALA A 24 -5.17 -6.88 -5.29
CA ALA A 24 -6.38 -7.22 -4.51
C ALA A 24 -7.45 -6.12 -4.63
N LEU A 25 -7.05 -4.85 -4.70
CA LEU A 25 -7.94 -3.71 -4.94
C LEU A 25 -8.59 -3.78 -6.32
N GLU A 26 -7.82 -4.05 -7.37
CA GLU A 26 -8.36 -4.19 -8.74
C GLU A 26 -9.40 -5.33 -8.83
N LEU A 27 -9.11 -6.47 -8.19
CA LEU A 27 -10.04 -7.61 -8.17
C LEU A 27 -11.34 -7.28 -7.44
N ILE A 28 -11.27 -6.64 -6.25
CA ILE A 28 -12.47 -6.29 -5.49
C ILE A 28 -13.30 -5.19 -6.17
N LEU A 29 -12.64 -4.29 -6.91
CA LEU A 29 -13.32 -3.29 -7.74
C LEU A 29 -14.06 -3.94 -8.92
N ALA A 30 -13.45 -4.94 -9.57
CA ALA A 30 -14.13 -5.71 -10.61
C ALA A 30 -15.36 -6.45 -10.05
N GLU A 31 -15.26 -7.03 -8.85
CA GLU A 31 -16.41 -7.63 -8.15
C GLU A 31 -17.50 -6.59 -7.84
N LEU A 32 -17.12 -5.40 -7.35
CA LEU A 32 -18.05 -4.30 -7.07
C LEU A 32 -18.77 -3.75 -8.31
N GLN A 33 -18.13 -3.84 -9.46
CA GLN A 33 -18.69 -3.40 -10.75
C GLN A 33 -19.51 -4.49 -11.44
N SER A 34 -19.56 -5.70 -10.90
CA SER A 34 -20.33 -6.80 -11.47
C SER A 34 -21.83 -6.47 -11.44
N PRO A 35 -22.55 -6.63 -12.57
CA PRO A 35 -24.00 -6.43 -12.60
C PRO A 35 -24.77 -7.49 -11.78
N ASP A 36 -24.13 -8.61 -11.45
CA ASP A 36 -24.71 -9.73 -10.70
C ASP A 36 -24.46 -9.63 -9.19
N LEU A 37 -23.89 -8.52 -8.70
CA LEU A 37 -23.54 -8.37 -7.29
C LEU A 37 -24.78 -8.19 -6.40
N ASP A 38 -24.87 -9.01 -5.36
CA ASP A 38 -25.90 -8.88 -4.33
C ASP A 38 -25.63 -7.64 -3.44
N VAL A 39 -26.70 -6.87 -3.17
CA VAL A 39 -26.69 -5.70 -2.29
C VAL A 39 -26.22 -6.06 -0.87
N GLU A 40 -26.53 -7.26 -0.38
CA GLU A 40 -26.05 -7.72 0.93
C GLU A 40 -24.53 -7.88 0.96
N GLU A 41 -23.93 -8.23 -0.17
CA GLU A 41 -22.48 -8.42 -0.33
C GLU A 41 -21.74 -7.10 -0.57
N MET A 42 -22.38 -6.11 -1.22
CA MET A 42 -21.79 -4.80 -1.57
C MET A 42 -21.05 -4.15 -0.40
N THR A 43 -21.65 -4.12 0.80
CA THR A 43 -21.04 -3.48 1.97
C THR A 43 -19.76 -4.20 2.40
N GLY A 44 -19.71 -5.53 2.25
CA GLY A 44 -18.54 -6.34 2.54
C GLY A 44 -17.42 -6.16 1.53
N HIS A 45 -17.75 -6.05 0.23
CA HIS A 45 -16.76 -5.73 -0.80
C HIS A 45 -16.22 -4.30 -0.65
N TYR A 46 -17.10 -3.32 -0.38
CA TYR A 46 -16.70 -1.92 -0.18
C TYR A 46 -15.69 -1.77 0.96
N ARG A 47 -15.95 -2.38 2.13
CA ARG A 47 -15.01 -2.33 3.27
C ARG A 47 -13.65 -2.96 2.94
N ARG A 48 -13.63 -4.05 2.18
CA ARG A 48 -12.38 -4.68 1.73
C ARG A 48 -11.63 -3.79 0.74
N ALA A 49 -12.33 -3.18 -0.21
CA ALA A 49 -11.76 -2.21 -1.14
C ALA A 49 -11.13 -1.04 -0.40
N GLN A 50 -11.83 -0.49 0.60
CA GLN A 50 -11.30 0.58 1.44
C GLN A 50 -10.02 0.15 2.17
N ALA A 51 -10.00 -1.04 2.80
CA ALA A 51 -8.81 -1.53 3.48
C ALA A 51 -7.59 -1.71 2.55
N TYR A 52 -7.80 -2.19 1.31
CA TYR A 52 -6.72 -2.31 0.33
C TYR A 52 -6.25 -0.95 -0.19
N ALA A 53 -7.15 0.00 -0.42
CA ALA A 53 -6.81 1.36 -0.82
C ALA A 53 -5.98 2.08 0.27
N GLU A 54 -6.43 2.02 1.53
CA GLU A 54 -5.71 2.59 2.67
C GLU A 54 -4.29 2.00 2.80
N ARG A 55 -4.13 0.69 2.56
CA ARG A 55 -2.81 0.06 2.53
C ARG A 55 -1.91 0.61 1.43
N CYS A 56 -2.45 0.77 0.22
CA CYS A 56 -1.71 1.34 -0.90
C CYS A 56 -1.23 2.76 -0.57
N GLU A 57 -2.11 3.60 -0.02
CA GLU A 57 -1.78 4.96 0.39
C GLU A 57 -0.69 5.00 1.48
N GLN A 58 -0.79 4.14 2.49
CA GLN A 58 0.23 4.04 3.55
C GLN A 58 1.62 3.71 2.99
N ILE A 59 1.70 2.78 2.03
CA ILE A 59 2.98 2.42 1.42
C ILE A 59 3.51 3.57 0.56
N LEU A 60 2.67 4.19 -0.26
CA LEU A 60 3.07 5.32 -1.10
C LEU A 60 3.55 6.50 -0.26
N SER A 61 2.85 6.84 0.83
CA SER A 61 3.25 7.89 1.75
C SER A 61 4.58 7.58 2.43
N LYS A 62 4.82 6.31 2.81
CA LYS A 62 6.12 5.88 3.33
C LYS A 62 7.24 6.06 2.29
N VAL A 63 7.04 5.63 1.06
CA VAL A 63 8.03 5.77 -0.03
C VAL A 63 8.28 7.25 -0.34
N GLU A 64 7.24 8.08 -0.36
CA GLU A 64 7.38 9.53 -0.53
C GLU A 64 8.27 10.13 0.55
N GLN A 65 8.05 9.78 1.82
CA GLN A 65 8.90 10.24 2.94
C GLN A 65 10.34 9.74 2.81
N GLU A 66 10.54 8.49 2.41
CA GLU A 66 11.89 7.93 2.18
C GLU A 66 12.62 8.68 1.06
N VAL A 67 11.94 9.01 -0.04
CA VAL A 67 12.51 9.77 -1.16
C VAL A 67 12.78 11.23 -0.76
N LEU A 68 11.90 11.86 0.03
CA LEU A 68 12.12 13.23 0.52
C LEU A 68 13.31 13.34 1.48
N LEU A 69 13.53 12.31 2.30
CA LEU A 69 14.66 12.24 3.22
C LEU A 69 15.96 11.79 2.53
N TRP A 70 15.85 11.20 1.33
CA TRP A 70 17.00 10.71 0.60
C TRP A 70 17.85 11.88 0.09
N ASP A 71 19.04 12.03 0.68
CA ASP A 71 20.09 12.92 0.17
C ASP A 71 20.94 12.16 -0.86
N PRO A 72 20.89 12.52 -2.15
CA PRO A 72 21.74 11.91 -3.17
C PRO A 72 23.22 12.33 -3.06
N SER A 73 23.56 13.27 -2.18
CA SER A 73 24.91 13.80 -1.96
C SER A 73 25.67 13.06 -0.84
N GLY A 74 25.05 12.02 -0.24
CA GLY A 74 25.50 11.38 1.00
C GLY A 74 26.61 10.32 0.89
N ASP A 75 27.17 10.07 -0.31
CA ASP A 75 28.36 9.23 -0.48
C ASP A 75 29.33 9.93 -1.44
N ASP A 76 30.24 10.72 -0.90
CA ASP A 76 31.67 10.40 -1.00
C ASP A 76 32.44 11.19 0.07
N ASN A 77 32.78 10.51 1.17
CA ASN A 77 33.96 10.88 1.93
C ASN A 77 35.20 10.57 1.08
N SER A 78 35.36 11.28 -0.03
CA SER A 78 36.65 11.46 -0.67
C SER A 78 37.24 12.73 -0.09
N ASP A 79 37.76 12.62 1.12
CA ASP A 79 38.91 13.44 1.50
C ASP A 79 39.93 13.23 0.36
N PRO A 80 40.25 14.24 -0.46
CA PRO A 80 41.14 14.04 -1.59
C PRO A 80 42.49 13.66 -1.03
N THR A 81 42.84 12.37 -1.03
CA THR A 81 44.18 11.95 -0.61
C THR A 81 45.18 12.68 -1.49
N PRO A 82 46.04 13.54 -0.93
CA PRO A 82 46.97 14.31 -1.72
C PRO A 82 47.88 13.35 -2.47
N TYR A 83 47.94 13.49 -3.80
CA TYR A 83 48.94 12.78 -4.58
C TYR A 83 50.33 13.18 -4.06
N THR A 84 51.05 12.20 -3.51
CA THR A 84 52.46 12.35 -3.14
C THR A 84 53.30 11.80 -4.31
N PRO A 85 54.12 12.63 -4.97
CA PRO A 85 54.91 12.24 -6.13
C PRO A 85 56.02 11.23 -5.80
#